data_AF-A0A3P9JAM0-F1
#
_entry.id   AF-A0A3P9JAM0-F1
#
_cell.length_a   1.000
_cell.length_b   1.000
_cell.length_c   1.000
_cell.angle_alpha   90.00
_cell.angle_beta   90.00
_cell.angle_gamma   90.00
#
_symmetry.space_group_name_H-M   'P 1'
#
loop_
_entity.id
_entity.type
_entity.pdbx_description
1 polymer ?
#
loop_
_entity_poly.entity_id
_entity_poly.type
_entity_poly.pdbx_seq_one_letter_code
_entity_poly.pdbx_strand_id
1 'polypeptide(L)'
;MLFVDGMHGVISHNETVQWLYTLTGSLSRLVVKTALKLLIVFVEYSESNSSLLIQAINKVDRQRGTISKPWSFLMDILHDKTGADAELLMLTMTLINKALAVLPDQDSFYDVTDCLEQWMCILCIEKERV
;
A
#
# COMPACT_ATOMS: atom_id res chain seq x y z
N MET A 1 5.47 3.87 16.39
CA MET A 1 4.00 3.86 16.51
C MET A 1 3.48 3.20 17.80
N LEU A 2 4.34 2.81 18.76
CA LEU A 2 3.92 2.05 19.94
C LEU A 2 3.38 2.92 21.10
N PHE A 3 3.47 4.25 21.00
CA PHE A 3 2.93 5.18 21.99
C PHE A 3 1.72 5.91 21.39
N VAL A 4 0.64 6.04 22.18
CA VAL A 4 -0.64 6.64 21.75
C VAL A 4 -0.45 8.04 21.18
N ASP A 5 0.38 8.87 21.82
CA ASP A 5 0.68 10.23 21.35
C ASP A 5 1.46 10.25 20.04
N GLY A 6 2.39 9.31 19.86
CA GLY A 6 3.15 9.15 18.63
C GLY A 6 2.27 8.72 17.46
N MET A 7 1.25 7.88 17.70
CA MET A 7 0.30 7.48 16.66
C MET A 7 -0.62 8.65 16.27
N HIS A 8 -1.11 9.43 17.24
CA HIS A 8 -1.89 10.63 16.97
C HIS A 8 -1.12 11.61 16.08
N GLY A 9 0.17 11.81 16.35
CA GLY A 9 1.03 12.65 15.51
C GLY A 9 1.08 12.19 14.05
N VAL A 10 1.15 10.89 13.79
CA VAL A 10 1.13 10.32 12.42
C VAL A 10 -0.24 10.47 11.77
N ILE A 11 -1.32 10.24 12.52
CA ILE A 11 -2.70 10.40 12.03
C ILE A 11 -2.95 11.85 11.62
N SER A 12 -2.48 12.82 12.41
CA SER A 12 -2.64 14.25 12.12
C SER A 12 -1.80 14.75 10.93
N HIS A 13 -0.73 14.04 10.55
CA HIS A 13 0.18 14.42 9.47
C HIS A 13 0.28 13.32 8.42
N ASN A 14 -0.67 13.31 7.48
CA ASN A 14 -0.76 12.29 6.44
C ASN A 14 0.50 12.24 5.54
N GLU A 15 1.33 13.30 5.51
CA GLU A 15 2.66 13.32 4.89
C GLU A 15 3.56 12.19 5.39
N THR A 16 3.45 11.81 6.66
CA THR A 16 4.23 10.70 7.21
C THR A 16 3.78 9.36 6.63
N VAL A 17 2.47 9.18 6.40
CA VAL A 17 1.91 7.99 5.76
C VAL A 17 2.29 7.95 4.27
N GLN A 18 2.26 9.09 3.58
CA GLN A 18 2.75 9.23 2.20
C GLN A 18 4.23 8.85 2.08
N TRP A 19 5.04 9.29 3.05
CA TRP A 19 6.46 8.94 3.10
C TRP A 19 6.67 7.46 3.35
N LEU A 20 5.98 6.86 4.33
CA LEU A 20 6.02 5.42 4.59
C LEU A 20 5.60 4.61 3.36
N TYR A 21 4.56 5.03 2.65
CA TYR A 21 4.17 4.42 1.38
C TYR A 21 5.27 4.54 0.32
N THR A 22 5.91 5.69 0.17
CA THR A 22 7.01 5.87 -0.78
C THR A 22 8.21 4.95 -0.47
N LEU A 23 8.47 4.67 0.81
CA LEU A 23 9.54 3.76 1.23
C LEU A 23 9.30 2.30 0.85
N THR A 24 8.07 1.89 0.52
CA THR A 24 7.81 0.52 0.03
C THR A 24 8.38 0.31 -1.38
N GLY A 25 8.62 1.37 -2.14
CA GLY A 25 9.34 1.34 -3.42
C GLY A 25 10.87 1.45 -3.33
N SER A 26 11.46 1.27 -2.13
CA SER A 26 12.90 1.37 -1.92
C SER A 26 13.66 0.17 -2.49
N LEU A 27 14.90 0.39 -2.95
CA LEU A 27 15.82 -0.69 -3.34
C LEU A 27 16.29 -1.55 -2.15
N SER A 28 16.16 -1.05 -0.92
CA SER A 28 16.57 -1.77 0.30
C SER A 28 15.43 -2.61 0.87
N ARG A 29 15.55 -3.93 0.79
CA ARG A 29 14.56 -4.88 1.35
C ARG A 29 14.24 -4.63 2.82
N LEU A 30 15.24 -4.24 3.63
CA LEU A 30 15.03 -3.92 5.05
C LEU A 30 14.13 -2.69 5.24
N VAL A 31 14.30 -1.68 4.38
CA VAL A 31 13.49 -0.46 4.40
C VAL A 31 12.05 -0.79 4.00
N VAL A 32 11.88 -1.52 2.89
CA VAL A 32 10.56 -1.97 2.42
C VAL A 32 9.84 -2.77 3.51
N LYS A 33 10.53 -3.75 4.12
CA LYS A 33 9.97 -4.57 5.19
C LYS A 33 9.51 -3.76 6.39
N THR A 34 10.35 -2.82 6.83
CA THR A 34 10.05 -1.97 7.97
C THR A 34 8.86 -1.05 7.67
N ALA A 35 8.82 -0.46 6.48
CA ALA A 35 7.72 0.38 6.03
C ALA A 35 6.39 -0.41 6.00
N LEU A 36 6.37 -1.61 5.40
CA LEU A 36 5.19 -2.47 5.38
C LEU A 36 4.69 -2.81 6.80
N LYS A 37 5.59 -3.19 7.71
CA LYS A 37 5.21 -3.49 9.11
C LYS A 37 4.63 -2.26 9.81
N LEU A 38 5.20 -1.08 9.60
CA LEU A 38 4.68 0.16 10.19
C LEU A 38 3.32 0.54 9.61
N LEU A 39 3.11 0.38 8.30
CA LEU A 39 1.81 0.63 7.66
C LEU A 39 0.74 -0.36 8.13
N ILE A 40 1.10 -1.63 8.36
CA ILE A 40 0.18 -2.62 8.94
C ILE A 40 -0.24 -2.18 10.35
N VAL A 41 0.74 -1.87 11.22
CA VAL A 41 0.45 -1.39 12.58
C VAL A 41 -0.40 -0.11 12.56
N PHE A 42 -0.18 0.77 11.57
CA PHE A 42 -0.97 1.98 11.39
C PHE A 42 -2.44 1.65 11.06
N VAL A 43 -2.69 0.79 10.08
CA VAL A 43 -4.06 0.40 9.68
C VAL A 43 -4.78 -0.37 10.79
N GLU A 44 -4.07 -1.21 11.54
CA GLU A 44 -4.64 -1.98 12.65
C GLU A 44 -5.04 -1.14 13.85
N TYR A 45 -4.47 0.06 13.98
CA TYR A 45 -4.70 0.91 15.14
C TYR A 45 -6.12 1.49 15.19
N SER A 46 -6.70 1.84 14.04
CA SER A 46 -8.05 2.39 13.93
C SER A 46 -8.59 2.16 12.53
N GLU A 47 -9.88 1.83 12.41
CA GLU A 47 -10.56 1.63 11.12
C GLU A 47 -10.43 2.86 10.20
N SER A 48 -10.49 4.07 10.77
CA SER A 48 -10.33 5.33 10.05
C SER A 48 -8.95 5.50 9.36
N ASN A 49 -7.92 4.78 9.83
CA ASN A 49 -6.57 4.86 9.27
C ASN A 49 -6.48 4.23 7.88
N SER A 50 -7.38 3.31 7.52
CA SER A 50 -7.43 2.75 6.16
C SER A 50 -7.74 3.81 5.12
N SER A 51 -8.72 4.68 5.37
CA SER A 51 -9.04 5.80 4.48
C SER A 51 -7.86 6.77 4.36
N LEU A 52 -7.13 7.02 5.46
CA LEU A 52 -5.93 7.86 5.46
C LEU A 52 -4.79 7.25 4.64
N LEU A 53 -4.60 5.93 4.72
CA LEU A 53 -3.64 5.21 3.89
C LEU A 53 -3.99 5.32 2.40
N ILE A 54 -5.26 5.09 2.04
CA ILE A 54 -5.71 5.19 0.64
C ILE A 54 -5.50 6.60 0.09
N GLN A 55 -5.83 7.63 0.89
CA GLN A 55 -5.58 9.02 0.51
C GLN A 55 -4.08 9.29 0.28
N ALA A 56 -3.21 8.75 1.15
CA ALA A 56 -1.77 8.87 1.01
C ALA A 56 -1.27 8.22 -0.29
N ILE A 57 -1.69 6.97 -0.55
CA ILE A 57 -1.35 6.22 -1.77
C ILE A 57 -1.76 7.01 -3.02
N ASN A 58 -3.04 7.41 -3.08
CA ASN A 58 -3.58 8.17 -4.21
C ASN A 58 -2.81 9.47 -4.43
N LYS A 59 -2.44 10.18 -3.36
CA LYS A 59 -1.68 11.43 -3.47
C LYS A 59 -0.27 11.19 -4.01
N VAL A 60 0.45 10.19 -3.47
CA VAL A 60 1.81 9.86 -3.92
C VAL A 60 1.82 9.42 -5.39
N ASP A 61 0.95 8.48 -5.77
CA ASP A 61 0.91 7.97 -7.14
C ASP A 61 0.44 9.02 -8.15
N ARG A 62 -0.50 9.90 -7.79
CA ARG A 62 -0.90 11.03 -8.66
C ARG A 62 0.25 12.02 -8.87
N GLN A 63 1.10 12.23 -7.86
CA GLN A 63 2.24 13.15 -7.96
C GLN A 63 3.40 12.60 -8.81
N ARG A 64 3.51 11.27 -8.95
CA ARG A 64 4.55 10.64 -9.79
C ARG A 64 4.23 10.68 -11.29
N GLY A 65 3.03 11.13 -11.66
CA GLY A 65 2.62 11.43 -13.04
C GLY A 65 1.37 10.68 -13.47
N THR A 66 0.81 11.06 -14.62
CA THR A 66 -0.48 10.56 -15.13
C THR A 66 -0.49 9.06 -15.50
N ILE A 67 0.67 8.41 -15.51
CA ILE A 67 0.85 7.00 -15.92
C ILE A 67 0.84 6.06 -14.71
N SER A 68 1.16 6.52 -13.50
CA SER A 68 1.13 5.65 -12.31
C SER A 68 -0.30 5.55 -11.76
N LYS A 69 -0.89 4.37 -11.94
CA LYS A 69 -2.12 3.99 -11.24
C LYS A 69 -1.85 3.93 -9.73
N PRO A 70 -2.86 4.20 -8.88
CA PRO A 70 -2.76 3.97 -7.45
C PRO A 70 -2.27 2.56 -7.12
N TRP A 71 -1.57 2.39 -6.00
CA TRP A 71 -1.02 1.13 -5.50
C TRP A 71 0.24 0.65 -6.21
N SER A 72 0.87 1.49 -7.05
CA SER A 72 2.00 1.09 -7.91
C SER A 72 3.11 0.36 -7.17
N PHE A 73 3.64 0.94 -6.08
CA PHE A 73 4.73 0.34 -5.31
C PHE A 73 4.39 -1.03 -4.69
N LEU A 74 3.14 -1.22 -4.25
CA LEU A 74 2.74 -2.49 -3.65
C LEU A 74 2.56 -3.57 -4.72
N MET A 75 2.04 -3.20 -5.89
CA MET A 75 1.93 -4.11 -7.02
C MET A 75 3.29 -4.50 -7.59
N ASP A 76 4.26 -3.58 -7.61
CA ASP A 76 5.64 -3.88 -8.00
C ASP A 76 6.27 -4.96 -7.10
N ILE A 77 6.06 -4.89 -5.78
CA ILE A 77 6.52 -5.92 -4.83
C ILE A 77 5.88 -7.27 -5.13
N LEU A 78 4.57 -7.30 -5.42
CA LEU A 78 3.85 -8.53 -5.73
C LEU A 78 4.26 -9.13 -7.08
N HIS A 79 4.78 -8.32 -7.99
CA HIS A 79 5.17 -8.75 -9.33
C HIS A 79 6.63 -9.21 -9.43
N ASP A 80 7.53 -8.79 -8.53
CA ASP A 80 8.97 -9.00 -8.66
C ASP A 80 9.32 -10.47 -8.98
N LYS A 81 9.77 -10.68 -10.23
CA LYS A 81 10.12 -11.99 -10.81
C LYS A 81 11.45 -12.53 -10.28
N THR A 82 12.23 -11.72 -9.56
CA THR A 82 13.58 -12.08 -9.10
C THR A 82 13.58 -12.66 -7.69
N GLY A 83 13.21 -13.94 -7.57
CA GLY A 83 13.32 -14.68 -6.31
C GLY A 83 12.60 -13.98 -5.16
N ALA A 84 11.29 -13.80 -5.33
CA ALA A 84 10.46 -13.02 -4.42
C ALA A 84 10.66 -13.43 -2.96
N ASP A 85 10.96 -12.44 -2.12
CA ASP A 85 10.99 -12.61 -0.67
C ASP A 85 9.55 -12.88 -0.20
N ALA A 86 9.25 -14.13 0.11
CA ALA A 86 7.92 -14.56 0.54
C ALA A 86 7.42 -13.76 1.76
N GLU A 87 8.32 -13.26 2.62
CA GLU A 87 7.94 -12.39 3.74
C GLU A 87 7.38 -11.06 3.20
N LEU A 88 8.02 -10.45 2.21
CA LEU A 88 7.55 -9.19 1.61
C LEU A 88 6.23 -9.36 0.87
N LEU A 89 6.05 -10.47 0.14
CA LEU A 89 4.78 -10.79 -0.51
C LEU A 89 3.64 -10.95 0.52
N MET A 90 3.89 -11.72 1.58
CA MET A 90 2.90 -11.91 2.65
C MET A 90 2.55 -10.60 3.35
N LEU A 91 3.56 -9.77 3.69
CA LEU A 91 3.33 -8.48 4.32
C LEU A 91 2.53 -7.53 3.42
N THR A 92 2.84 -7.49 2.14
CA THR A 92 2.13 -6.66 1.16
C THR A 92 0.67 -7.08 1.03
N MET A 93 0.42 -8.38 0.88
CA MET A 93 -0.95 -8.91 0.82
C MET A 93 -1.71 -8.69 2.14
N THR A 94 -1.03 -8.83 3.29
CA THR A 94 -1.61 -8.57 4.61
C THR A 94 -2.06 -7.11 4.74
N LEU A 95 -1.22 -6.17 4.30
CA LEU A 95 -1.54 -4.74 4.33
C LEU A 95 -2.78 -4.43 3.48
N ILE A 96 -2.82 -4.93 2.24
CA ILE A 96 -3.96 -4.73 1.32
C ILE A 96 -5.25 -5.30 1.93
N ASN A 97 -5.21 -6.54 2.41
CA ASN A 97 -6.39 -7.19 3.00
C ASN A 97 -6.90 -6.45 4.24
N LYS A 98 -5.99 -5.99 5.11
CA LYS A 98 -6.38 -5.23 6.31
C LYS A 98 -6.95 -3.87 5.96
N ALA A 99 -6.38 -3.18 4.97
CA ALA A 99 -6.89 -1.90 4.50
C ALA A 99 -8.31 -2.04 3.95
N LEU A 100 -8.58 -3.08 3.16
CA LEU A 100 -9.89 -3.37 2.57
C LEU A 100 -10.93 -3.82 3.60
N ALA A 101 -10.53 -4.65 4.57
CA ALA A 101 -11.46 -5.29 5.51
C ALA A 101 -12.18 -4.31 6.44
N VAL A 102 -11.65 -3.11 6.63
CA VAL A 102 -12.19 -2.10 7.57
C VAL A 102 -12.65 -0.83 6.86
N LEU A 103 -12.89 -0.87 5.54
CA LEU A 103 -13.46 0.27 4.84
C LEU A 103 -14.91 0.51 5.29
N PRO A 104 -15.30 1.78 5.48
CA PRO A 104 -16.58 2.13 6.11
C PRO A 104 -17.78 1.94 5.17
N ASP A 105 -17.53 1.91 3.86
CA ASP A 105 -18.57 1.86 2.84
C ASP A 105 -18.17 0.98 1.64
N GLN A 106 -19.19 0.49 0.95
CA GLN A 106 -19.04 -0.45 -0.15
C GLN A 106 -18.46 0.21 -1.41
N ASP A 107 -18.69 1.51 -1.61
CA ASP A 107 -18.18 2.25 -2.76
C ASP A 107 -16.65 2.37 -2.67
N SER A 108 -16.13 2.78 -1.51
CA SER A 108 -14.69 2.82 -1.22
C SER A 108 -14.02 1.46 -1.39
N PHE A 109 -14.71 0.37 -1.02
CA PHE A 109 -14.20 -0.98 -1.23
C PHE A 109 -14.05 -1.30 -2.72
N TYR A 110 -15.09 -1.04 -3.52
CA TYR A 110 -15.06 -1.29 -4.96
C TYR A 110 -14.06 -0.41 -5.70
N ASP A 111 -13.92 0.86 -5.32
CA ASP A 111 -12.91 1.77 -5.87
C ASP A 111 -11.50 1.18 -5.77
N VAL A 112 -11.17 0.56 -4.63
CA VAL A 112 -9.86 -0.06 -4.42
C VAL A 112 -9.75 -1.41 -5.11
N THR A 113 -10.76 -2.29 -5.02
CA THR A 113 -10.68 -3.62 -5.64
C THR A 113 -10.61 -3.55 -7.15
N ASP A 114 -11.36 -2.64 -7.77
CA ASP A 114 -11.33 -2.44 -9.22
C ASP A 114 -9.96 -1.93 -9.67
N CYS A 115 -9.33 -1.04 -8.89
CA CYS A 115 -7.96 -0.61 -9.15
C CYS A 115 -6.97 -1.78 -9.10
N LEU A 116 -7.07 -2.66 -8.10
CA LEU A 116 -6.20 -3.83 -7.94
C LEU A 116 -6.44 -4.88 -9.03
N GLU A 117 -7.70 -5.10 -9.43
CA GLU A 117 -8.05 -6.00 -10.54
C GLU A 117 -7.43 -5.51 -11.85
N GLN A 118 -7.52 -4.20 -12.13
CA GLN A 118 -6.89 -3.64 -13.32
C GLN A 118 -5.38 -3.86 -13.35
N TRP A 119 -4.70 -3.79 -12.21
CA TRP A 119 -3.29 -4.16 -12.13
C TRP A 119 -3.09 -5.63 -12.46
N MET A 120 -3.87 -6.53 -11.89
CA MET A 120 -3.78 -7.96 -12.18
C MET A 120 -4.01 -8.28 -13.66
N CYS A 121 -5.00 -7.64 -14.31
CA CYS A 121 -5.23 -7.78 -15.75
C CYS A 121 -4.04 -7.30 -16.59
N ILE A 122 -3.46 -6.13 -16.25
CA ILE A 122 -2.27 -5.60 -16.94
C ILE A 122 -1.09 -6.57 -16.79
N LEU A 123 -0.88 -7.08 -15.57
CA LEU A 123 0.20 -8.02 -15.27
C LEU A 123 0.03 -9.35 -16.00
N CYS A 124 -1.19 -9.88 -16.13
CA CYS A 124 -1.47 -11.07 -16.93
C CYS A 124 -1.09 -10.87 -18.40
N ILE A 125 -1.45 -9.72 -18.98
CA ILE A 125 -1.11 -9.39 -20.39
C ILE A 125 0.40 -9.26 -20.58
N GLU A 126 1.13 -8.67 -19.63
CA GLU A 126 2.59 -8.56 -19.71
C GLU A 126 3.30 -9.92 -19.56
N LYS A 127 2.73 -10.84 -18.78
CA LYS A 127 3.25 -12.20 -18.61
C LYS A 127 3.11 -13.04 -19.87
N GLU A 128 2.12 -12.75 -20.71
CA GLU A 128 1.83 -13.49 -21.95
C GLU A 128 2.60 -12.96 -23.18
N ARG A 129 3.32 -11.83 -23.02
CA ARG A 129 4.16 -11.21 -24.06
C ARG A 129 5.65 -11.56 -23.98
N VAL A 130 6.05 -12.46 -23.07
CA VAL A 130 7.43 -12.97 -22.89
C VAL A 130 7.44 -14.46 -23.13
#